data_AF-A0A8S2G4I9-F1
#
_entry.id   AF-A0A8S2G4I9-F1
#
_cell.length_a   1.000
_cell.length_b   1.000
_cell.length_c   1.000
_cell.angle_alpha   90.00
_cell.angle_beta   90.00
_cell.angle_gamma   90.00
#
_symmetry.space_group_name_H-M   'P 1'
#
loop_
_entity.id
_entity.type
_entity.pdbx_description
1 polymer ?
#
loop_
_entity_poly.entity_id
_entity_poly.type
_entity_poly.pdbx_seq_one_letter_code
_entity_poly.pdbx_strand_id
1 'polypeptide(L)'
;MQTCEDIHRLVEFLRLSFQNTLGDKPNGEISLLKFETELLHYWLIDHSETFYDLLDLISDTKNYLWQYTAKILSFIDRRINLTNIIKENNGQIELTDEYSNLNNYLLTKNNNFILERLFSNRIHMNLILNVSKRQIKDFLLPLPLPLFQCKKQFFHIDKILRSLRVINDFRYLITQCGNNSRLTFSLYSWFIQYYSNIYTTNDNVNVNVNSFVKIIEDQLKEELIQNFEPIGIEFITNLCKNFKTSNSTYFQLSSSMSNNDVYLRVTVLRIFALFLSSKCTKNVTYLN
;
A
#
# COMPACT_ATOMS: atom_id res chain seq x y z
N MET A 1 23.93 16.27 -20.20
CA MET A 1 23.64 14.88 -19.79
C MET A 1 22.58 14.38 -20.73
N GLN A 2 22.85 13.30 -21.47
CA GLN A 2 21.94 12.77 -22.49
C GLN A 2 21.03 11.67 -21.92
N THR A 3 21.48 10.96 -20.88
CA THR A 3 20.74 9.85 -20.26
C THR A 3 20.65 10.01 -18.74
N CYS A 4 19.68 9.32 -18.11
CA CYS A 4 19.61 9.22 -16.64
C CYS A 4 20.86 8.53 -16.05
N GLU A 5 21.48 7.65 -16.80
CA GLU A 5 22.72 6.97 -16.45
C GLU A 5 23.92 7.94 -16.38
N ASP A 6 23.95 8.99 -17.22
CA ASP A 6 24.99 10.02 -17.13
C ASP A 6 24.89 10.79 -15.80
N ILE A 7 23.65 11.04 -15.33
CA ILE A 7 23.39 11.68 -14.03
C ILE A 7 23.87 10.78 -12.91
N HIS A 8 23.50 9.49 -12.96
CA HIS A 8 23.94 8.51 -11.98
C HIS A 8 25.48 8.43 -11.90
N ARG A 9 26.16 8.32 -13.04
CA ARG A 9 27.63 8.29 -13.10
C ARG A 9 28.30 9.56 -12.57
N LEU A 10 27.72 10.73 -12.82
CA LEU A 10 28.22 11.97 -12.23
C LEU A 10 28.13 11.90 -10.69
N VAL A 11 26.99 11.46 -10.16
CA VAL A 11 26.81 11.39 -8.71
C VAL A 11 27.68 10.31 -8.09
N GLU A 12 27.87 9.16 -8.73
CA GLU A 12 28.85 8.16 -8.28
C GLU A 12 30.27 8.72 -8.24
N PHE A 13 30.67 9.49 -9.26
CA PHE A 13 31.97 10.16 -9.25
C PHE A 13 32.10 11.14 -8.08
N LEU A 14 31.05 11.92 -7.80
CA LEU A 14 31.01 12.80 -6.63
C LEU A 14 31.07 12.01 -5.32
N ARG A 15 30.32 10.89 -5.22
CA ARG A 15 30.30 10.00 -4.05
C ARG A 15 31.70 9.47 -3.74
N LEU A 16 32.39 8.92 -4.74
CA LEU A 16 33.77 8.44 -4.59
C LEU A 16 34.73 9.56 -4.20
N SER A 17 34.56 10.75 -4.77
CA SER A 17 35.38 11.93 -4.44
C SER A 17 35.16 12.39 -2.99
N PHE A 18 33.92 12.37 -2.51
CA PHE A 18 33.56 12.74 -1.15
C PHE A 18 34.01 11.69 -0.12
N GLN A 19 33.87 10.40 -0.40
CA GLN A 19 34.38 9.33 0.47
C GLN A 19 35.89 9.47 0.70
N ASN A 20 36.63 9.80 -0.34
CA ASN A 20 38.08 10.04 -0.27
C ASN A 20 38.47 11.30 0.53
N THR A 21 37.58 12.27 0.73
CA THR A 21 37.88 13.55 1.39
C THR A 21 37.23 13.77 2.76
N LEU A 22 36.08 13.14 3.05
CA LEU A 22 35.28 13.43 4.27
C LEU A 22 35.08 12.24 5.21
N GLY A 23 35.49 11.02 4.81
CA GLY A 23 35.16 9.77 5.52
C GLY A 23 33.67 9.42 5.47
N ASP A 24 33.27 8.32 6.13
CA ASP A 24 31.89 7.83 6.16
C ASP A 24 30.97 8.70 7.04
N LYS A 25 30.65 9.91 6.57
CA LYS A 25 29.63 10.75 7.21
C LYS A 25 28.25 10.47 6.61
N PRO A 26 27.27 9.95 7.39
CA PRO A 26 25.96 9.54 6.89
C PRO A 26 25.14 10.67 6.24
N ASN A 27 25.38 11.93 6.65
CA ASN A 27 24.68 13.09 6.06
C ASN A 27 25.10 13.39 4.62
N GLY A 28 26.34 13.07 4.22
CA GLY A 28 26.82 13.30 2.87
C GLY A 28 26.10 12.41 1.85
N GLU A 29 25.92 11.14 2.20
CA GLU A 29 25.24 10.16 1.35
C GLU A 29 23.76 10.52 1.13
N ILE A 30 23.06 10.94 2.19
CA ILE A 30 21.67 11.40 2.09
C ILE A 30 21.56 12.63 1.18
N SER A 31 22.49 13.58 1.30
CA SER A 31 22.51 14.78 0.46
C SER A 31 22.76 14.45 -1.01
N LEU A 32 23.66 13.51 -1.30
CA LEU A 32 23.93 13.04 -2.66
C LEU A 32 22.72 12.34 -3.27
N LEU A 33 22.06 11.45 -2.52
CA LEU A 33 20.84 10.77 -2.98
C LEU A 33 19.70 11.76 -3.30
N LYS A 34 19.50 12.76 -2.44
CA LYS A 34 18.51 13.84 -2.70
C LYS A 34 18.88 14.66 -3.92
N PHE A 35 20.16 15.04 -4.05
CA PHE A 35 20.66 15.81 -5.18
C PHE A 35 20.49 15.04 -6.50
N GLU A 36 20.87 13.76 -6.53
CA GLU A 36 20.68 12.87 -7.67
C GLU A 36 19.22 12.79 -8.07
N THR A 37 18.33 12.58 -7.09
CA THR A 37 16.90 12.46 -7.33
C THR A 37 16.29 13.75 -7.90
N GLU A 38 16.76 14.93 -7.47
CA GLU A 38 16.34 16.21 -8.07
C GLU A 38 16.86 16.35 -9.51
N LEU A 39 18.12 16.00 -9.79
CA LEU A 39 18.65 16.05 -11.15
C LEU A 39 17.89 15.11 -12.08
N LEU A 40 17.61 13.88 -11.62
CA LEU A 40 16.80 12.91 -12.36
C LEU A 40 15.37 13.42 -12.58
N HIS A 41 14.77 14.10 -11.60
CA HIS A 41 13.46 14.73 -11.76
C HIS A 41 13.47 15.82 -12.84
N TYR A 42 14.47 16.72 -12.82
CA TYR A 42 14.59 17.76 -13.85
C TYR A 42 14.84 17.16 -15.23
N TRP A 43 15.72 16.18 -15.33
CA TRP A 43 15.97 15.47 -16.59
C TRP A 43 14.71 14.81 -17.14
N LEU A 44 13.89 14.20 -16.27
CA LEU A 44 12.64 13.54 -16.65
C LEU A 44 11.61 14.50 -17.24
N ILE A 45 11.62 15.78 -16.85
CA ILE A 45 10.71 16.79 -17.42
C ILE A 45 10.95 16.93 -18.93
N ASP A 46 12.22 16.92 -19.35
CA ASP A 46 12.62 17.06 -20.76
C ASP A 46 12.63 15.71 -21.52
N HIS A 47 12.66 14.58 -20.81
CA HIS A 47 12.80 13.23 -21.37
C HIS A 47 11.62 12.32 -21.00
N SER A 48 10.41 12.89 -20.93
CA SER A 48 9.23 12.24 -20.36
C SER A 48 8.82 10.93 -21.03
N GLU A 49 9.22 10.67 -22.28
CA GLU A 49 8.92 9.43 -23.01
C GLU A 49 9.84 8.26 -22.61
N THR A 50 10.99 8.54 -22.01
CA THR A 50 12.02 7.56 -21.64
C THR A 50 12.04 7.23 -20.15
N PHE A 51 10.92 7.46 -19.46
CA PHE A 51 10.85 7.29 -17.99
C PHE A 51 11.10 5.83 -17.54
N TYR A 52 10.97 4.85 -18.43
CA TYR A 52 11.29 3.44 -18.13
C TYR A 52 12.77 3.22 -17.81
N ASP A 53 13.69 3.94 -18.46
CA ASP A 53 15.12 3.85 -18.18
C ASP A 53 15.43 4.37 -16.77
N LEU A 54 14.72 5.42 -16.36
CA LEU A 54 14.79 5.96 -15.00
C LEU A 54 14.18 4.99 -13.99
N LEU A 55 13.09 4.30 -14.33
CA LEU A 55 12.53 3.26 -13.46
C LEU A 55 13.51 2.08 -13.30
N ASP A 56 14.21 1.69 -14.36
CA ASP A 56 15.23 0.63 -14.29
C ASP A 56 16.32 1.03 -13.28
N LEU A 57 16.82 2.27 -13.39
CA LEU A 57 17.82 2.82 -12.47
C LEU A 57 17.34 2.87 -11.01
N ILE A 58 16.09 3.28 -10.76
CA ILE A 58 15.50 3.32 -9.41
C ILE A 58 15.28 1.92 -8.84
N SER A 59 14.97 0.95 -9.71
CA SER A 59 14.71 -0.43 -9.32
C SER A 59 15.96 -1.22 -8.95
N ASP A 60 17.15 -0.70 -9.31
CA ASP A 60 18.41 -1.35 -8.98
C ASP A 60 18.59 -1.43 -7.46
N THR A 61 18.73 -2.66 -6.99
CA THR A 61 18.92 -3.02 -5.58
C THR A 61 20.18 -2.43 -4.96
N LYS A 62 21.16 -2.04 -5.79
CA LYS A 62 22.40 -1.40 -5.35
C LYS A 62 22.20 0.09 -5.08
N ASN A 63 21.13 0.68 -5.61
CA ASN A 63 20.87 2.11 -5.55
C ASN A 63 19.74 2.39 -4.54
N TYR A 64 19.98 3.31 -3.60
CA TYR A 64 18.98 3.73 -2.60
C TYR A 64 18.04 4.85 -3.11
N LEU A 65 18.05 5.12 -4.42
CA LEU A 65 17.26 6.19 -5.05
C LEU A 65 15.77 6.08 -4.75
N TRP A 66 15.25 4.87 -4.61
CA TRP A 66 13.85 4.61 -4.27
C TRP A 66 13.34 5.35 -3.02
N GLN A 67 14.24 5.78 -2.12
CA GLN A 67 13.87 6.51 -0.90
C GLN A 67 13.32 7.92 -1.17
N TYR A 68 13.76 8.55 -2.26
CA TYR A 68 13.44 9.95 -2.57
C TYR A 68 12.60 10.12 -3.85
N THR A 69 12.14 9.03 -4.45
CA THR A 69 11.38 9.01 -5.72
C THR A 69 9.90 9.35 -5.59
N ALA A 70 9.55 10.07 -4.52
CA ALA A 70 8.49 11.08 -4.63
C ALA A 70 8.75 12.01 -5.82
N LYS A 71 7.96 13.03 -6.15
CA LYS A 71 8.24 13.89 -7.35
C LYS A 71 8.32 13.12 -8.69
N ILE A 72 9.36 12.34 -8.99
CA ILE A 72 9.48 11.40 -10.12
C ILE A 72 8.22 10.55 -10.27
N LEU A 73 7.84 9.75 -9.28
CA LEU A 73 6.64 8.90 -9.41
C LEU A 73 5.34 9.73 -9.53
N SER A 74 5.28 10.92 -8.91
CA SER A 74 4.16 11.85 -9.11
C SER A 74 4.11 12.40 -10.53
N PHE A 75 5.27 12.65 -11.14
CA PHE A 75 5.37 13.14 -12.50
C PHE A 75 4.91 12.06 -13.49
N ILE A 76 5.37 10.82 -13.29
CA ILE A 76 4.94 9.67 -14.11
C ILE A 76 3.42 9.49 -13.99
N ASP A 77 2.85 9.48 -12.79
CA ASP A 77 1.40 9.39 -12.56
C ASP A 77 0.61 10.48 -13.31
N ARG A 78 1.07 11.74 -13.29
CA ARG A 78 0.46 12.84 -14.06
C ARG A 78 0.58 12.61 -15.57
N ARG A 79 1.71 12.08 -16.04
CA ARG A 79 1.95 11.84 -17.48
C ARG A 79 1.06 10.75 -18.05
N ILE A 80 0.83 9.67 -17.31
CA ILE A 80 -0.06 8.57 -17.70
C ILE A 80 -1.52 8.81 -17.26
N ASN A 81 -1.77 9.91 -16.55
CA ASN A 81 -3.07 10.32 -16.03
C ASN A 81 -3.78 9.25 -15.16
N LEU A 82 -3.04 8.35 -14.51
CA LEU A 82 -3.60 7.14 -13.90
C LEU A 82 -4.50 7.45 -12.71
N THR A 83 -4.08 8.36 -11.82
CA THR A 83 -4.94 8.81 -10.70
C THR A 83 -6.27 9.37 -11.19
N ASN A 84 -6.29 10.14 -12.28
CA ASN A 84 -7.53 10.69 -12.82
C ASN A 84 -8.38 9.62 -13.52
N ILE A 85 -7.78 8.69 -14.27
CA ILE A 85 -8.50 7.56 -14.87
C ILE A 85 -9.20 6.73 -13.78
N ILE A 86 -8.49 6.40 -12.70
CA ILE A 86 -9.08 5.70 -11.54
C ILE A 86 -10.21 6.54 -10.91
N LYS A 87 -10.03 7.87 -10.87
CA LYS A 87 -10.99 8.85 -10.36
C LYS A 87 -12.14 9.18 -11.31
N GLU A 88 -12.10 8.81 -12.58
CA GLU A 88 -13.20 9.02 -13.52
C GLU A 88 -14.00 7.72 -13.72
N ASN A 89 -13.32 6.58 -13.58
CA ASN A 89 -13.89 5.25 -13.81
C ASN A 89 -14.24 4.49 -12.53
N ASN A 90 -14.61 5.18 -11.45
CA ASN A 90 -15.05 4.57 -10.18
C ASN A 90 -14.10 3.48 -9.64
N GLY A 91 -12.79 3.73 -9.64
CA GLY A 91 -11.80 2.76 -9.15
C GLY A 91 -11.46 1.64 -10.14
N GLN A 92 -12.12 1.59 -11.30
CA GLN A 92 -11.74 0.71 -12.40
C GLN A 92 -10.64 1.35 -13.22
N ILE A 93 -9.74 0.52 -13.74
CA ILE A 93 -8.73 0.97 -14.68
C ILE A 93 -9.12 0.46 -16.05
N GLU A 94 -9.49 1.39 -16.93
CA GLU A 94 -9.59 1.09 -18.34
C GLU A 94 -8.19 0.73 -18.86
N LEU A 95 -8.12 -0.36 -19.63
CA LEU A 95 -6.88 -0.86 -20.21
C LEU A 95 -6.46 0.09 -21.33
N THR A 96 -5.78 1.18 -20.98
CA THR A 96 -5.04 1.98 -21.96
C THR A 96 -3.74 1.27 -22.31
N ASP A 97 -3.21 1.53 -23.50
CA ASP A 97 -1.92 0.97 -23.94
C ASP A 97 -0.79 1.41 -23.00
N GLU A 98 -0.77 2.68 -22.58
CA GLU A 98 0.23 3.22 -21.65
C GLU A 98 0.18 2.52 -20.27
N TYR A 99 -1.03 2.28 -19.75
CA TYR A 99 -1.21 1.55 -18.50
C TYR A 99 -0.78 0.08 -18.62
N SER A 100 -1.18 -0.57 -19.70
CA SER A 100 -0.84 -1.98 -19.96
C SER A 100 0.68 -2.14 -20.08
N ASN A 101 1.35 -1.19 -20.73
CA ASN A 101 2.80 -1.13 -20.85
C ASN A 101 3.47 -0.92 -19.48
N LEU A 102 2.99 0.02 -18.66
CA LEU A 102 3.51 0.24 -17.32
C LEU A 102 3.31 -0.99 -16.41
N ASN A 103 2.13 -1.60 -16.46
CA ASN A 103 1.81 -2.79 -15.67
C ASN A 103 2.70 -3.98 -16.09
N ASN A 104 2.85 -4.20 -17.40
CA ASN A 104 3.75 -5.24 -17.92
C ASN A 104 5.21 -4.97 -17.50
N TYR A 105 5.65 -3.72 -17.56
CA TYR A 105 6.98 -3.33 -17.10
C TYR A 105 7.16 -3.61 -15.60
N LEU A 106 6.22 -3.18 -14.75
CA LEU A 106 6.26 -3.43 -13.30
C LEU A 106 6.20 -4.93 -12.97
N LEU A 107 5.53 -5.76 -13.78
CA LEU A 107 5.48 -7.21 -13.58
C LEU A 107 6.76 -7.93 -14.00
N THR A 108 7.47 -7.43 -15.02
CA THR A 108 8.59 -8.12 -15.65
C THR A 108 9.96 -7.65 -15.17
N LYS A 109 10.11 -6.37 -14.80
CA LYS A 109 11.40 -5.72 -14.50
C LYS A 109 11.60 -5.35 -13.03
N ASN A 110 10.53 -5.27 -12.24
CA ASN A 110 10.60 -4.83 -10.84
C ASN A 110 11.03 -5.98 -9.91
N ASN A 111 12.33 -6.26 -9.86
CA ASN A 111 12.92 -7.40 -9.13
C ASN A 111 12.52 -7.47 -7.63
N ASN A 112 12.19 -6.34 -7.00
CA ASN A 112 11.86 -6.27 -5.56
C ASN A 112 10.47 -5.69 -5.23
N PHE A 113 9.61 -5.49 -6.23
CA PHE A 113 8.28 -4.89 -6.05
C PHE A 113 8.27 -3.47 -5.42
N ILE A 114 9.44 -2.84 -5.26
CA ILE A 114 9.58 -1.55 -4.57
C ILE A 114 8.86 -0.45 -5.36
N LEU A 115 9.07 -0.39 -6.68
CA LEU A 115 8.47 0.63 -7.53
C LEU A 115 6.94 0.53 -7.55
N GLU A 116 6.41 -0.64 -7.85
CA GLU A 116 4.97 -0.93 -7.81
C GLU A 116 4.33 -0.48 -6.49
N ARG A 117 4.96 -0.83 -5.36
CA ARG A 117 4.47 -0.43 -4.03
C ARG A 117 4.51 1.08 -3.85
N LEU A 118 5.63 1.73 -4.17
CA LEU A 118 5.76 3.19 -4.04
C LEU A 118 4.74 3.93 -4.93
N PHE A 119 4.50 3.41 -6.13
CA PHE A 119 3.54 3.94 -7.08
C PHE A 119 2.10 3.80 -6.58
N SER A 120 1.72 2.59 -6.12
CA SER A 120 0.41 2.31 -5.55
C SER A 120 0.14 3.17 -4.32
N ASN A 121 1.11 3.30 -3.42
CA ASN A 121 0.99 4.14 -2.23
C ASN A 121 0.74 5.60 -2.60
N ARG A 122 1.45 6.10 -3.61
CA ARG A 122 1.31 7.48 -4.06
C ARG A 122 -0.05 7.76 -4.69
N ILE A 123 -0.53 6.87 -5.55
CA ILE A 123 -1.86 6.96 -6.15
C ILE A 123 -2.92 6.93 -5.06
N HIS A 124 -2.81 6.01 -4.10
CA HIS A 124 -3.73 5.98 -2.95
C HIS A 124 -3.70 7.32 -2.19
N MET A 125 -2.52 7.82 -1.81
CA MET A 125 -2.41 9.11 -1.10
C MET A 125 -2.98 10.28 -1.92
N ASN A 126 -2.72 10.32 -3.22
CA ASN A 126 -3.23 11.36 -4.12
C ASN A 126 -4.75 11.32 -4.25
N LEU A 127 -5.34 10.13 -4.38
CA LEU A 127 -6.79 9.96 -4.39
C LEU A 127 -7.34 10.52 -3.08
N ILE A 128 -6.81 10.08 -1.94
CA ILE A 128 -7.27 10.47 -0.59
C ILE A 128 -7.24 11.97 -0.37
N LEU A 129 -6.14 12.62 -0.72
CA LEU A 129 -5.94 14.05 -0.49
C LEU A 129 -6.82 14.92 -1.42
N ASN A 130 -7.30 14.38 -2.55
CA ASN A 130 -7.99 15.13 -3.60
C ASN A 130 -9.42 14.64 -3.93
N VAL A 131 -10.08 13.87 -3.05
CA VAL A 131 -11.50 13.50 -3.26
C VAL A 131 -12.44 14.63 -2.82
N SER A 132 -13.34 15.03 -3.73
CA SER A 132 -14.44 15.94 -3.38
C SER A 132 -15.58 15.18 -2.68
N LYS A 133 -16.32 15.87 -1.78
CA LYS A 133 -17.46 15.32 -1.01
C LYS A 133 -18.53 14.59 -1.83
N ARG A 134 -18.60 14.82 -3.16
CA ARG A 134 -19.60 14.25 -4.07
C ARG A 134 -19.12 12.95 -4.74
N GLN A 135 -17.81 12.83 -4.98
CA GLN A 135 -17.16 11.66 -5.58
C GLN A 135 -16.92 10.53 -4.58
N ILE A 136 -17.27 10.69 -3.30
CA ILE A 136 -17.09 9.64 -2.31
C ILE A 136 -18.21 8.59 -2.36
N LYS A 137 -19.37 8.94 -2.95
CA LYS A 137 -20.55 8.07 -2.96
C LYS A 137 -20.48 6.97 -4.02
N ASP A 138 -19.82 7.23 -5.14
CA ASP A 138 -19.78 6.32 -6.30
C ASP A 138 -18.47 5.50 -6.38
N PHE A 139 -17.41 5.94 -5.69
CA PHE A 139 -16.05 5.41 -5.87
C PHE A 139 -15.68 4.25 -4.94
N LEU A 140 -16.51 3.88 -3.95
CA LEU A 140 -15.97 3.33 -2.71
C LEU A 140 -16.45 1.97 -2.21
N LEU A 141 -17.31 1.29 -2.96
CA LEU A 141 -17.32 -0.18 -2.91
C LEU A 141 -16.20 -0.82 -3.75
N PRO A 142 -15.64 -0.18 -4.80
CA PRO A 142 -14.49 -0.69 -5.53
C PRO A 142 -13.30 0.27 -5.52
N LEU A 143 -12.85 0.77 -4.36
CA LEU A 143 -11.44 1.18 -4.29
C LEU A 143 -10.63 -0.09 -4.59
N PRO A 144 -9.77 -0.12 -5.63
CA PRO A 144 -9.08 -1.32 -6.02
C PRO A 144 -8.31 -1.87 -4.82
N LEU A 145 -8.82 -3.00 -4.31
CA LEU A 145 -8.01 -4.04 -3.66
C LEU A 145 -6.64 -4.05 -4.33
N PRO A 146 -5.56 -4.11 -3.55
CA PRO A 146 -4.29 -3.46 -3.89
C PRO A 146 -4.03 -3.61 -5.38
N LEU A 147 -4.02 -2.47 -6.05
CA LEU A 147 -4.22 -2.22 -7.48
C LEU A 147 -3.74 -3.30 -8.49
N PHE A 148 -2.82 -4.20 -8.12
CA PHE A 148 -2.35 -5.28 -9.01
C PHE A 148 -2.22 -6.68 -8.39
N GLN A 149 -1.81 -6.84 -7.13
CA GLN A 149 -1.22 -8.14 -6.73
C GLN A 149 -2.02 -9.05 -5.81
N CYS A 150 -2.99 -8.53 -5.03
CA CYS A 150 -3.59 -9.35 -3.96
C CYS A 150 -5.03 -9.77 -4.21
N LYS A 151 -5.55 -9.60 -5.44
CA LYS A 151 -6.92 -10.01 -5.80
C LYS A 151 -7.13 -11.51 -5.59
N LYS A 152 -6.17 -12.35 -5.98
CA LYS A 152 -6.22 -13.82 -5.79
C LYS A 152 -6.22 -14.19 -4.31
N GLN A 153 -5.34 -13.58 -3.53
CA GLN A 153 -5.20 -13.77 -2.08
C GLN A 153 -6.46 -13.31 -1.36
N PHE A 154 -7.03 -12.17 -1.77
CA PHE A 154 -8.26 -11.65 -1.22
C PHE A 154 -9.43 -12.60 -1.46
N PHE A 155 -9.65 -13.10 -2.69
CA PHE A 155 -10.71 -14.07 -2.96
C PHE A 155 -10.49 -15.40 -2.25
N HIS A 156 -9.24 -15.83 -2.09
CA HIS A 156 -8.90 -17.01 -1.31
C HIS A 156 -9.31 -16.85 0.16
N ILE A 157 -8.96 -15.71 0.77
CA ILE A 157 -9.36 -15.36 2.14
C ILE A 157 -10.88 -15.26 2.26
N ASP A 158 -11.53 -14.57 1.33
CA ASP A 158 -12.99 -14.39 1.33
C ASP A 158 -13.72 -15.75 1.26
N LYS A 159 -13.23 -16.69 0.46
CA LYS A 159 -13.77 -18.05 0.39
C LYS A 159 -13.68 -18.77 1.74
N ILE A 160 -12.54 -18.68 2.42
CA ILE A 160 -12.33 -19.31 3.74
C ILE A 160 -13.24 -18.64 4.78
N LEU A 161 -13.15 -17.31 4.91
CA LEU A 161 -13.80 -16.54 5.96
C LEU A 161 -15.31 -16.34 5.77
N ARG A 162 -15.86 -16.52 4.57
CA ARG A 162 -17.33 -16.59 4.38
C ARG A 162 -17.90 -17.96 4.67
N SER A 163 -17.12 -19.01 4.45
CA SER A 163 -17.60 -20.38 4.64
C SER A 163 -17.66 -20.76 6.11
N LEU A 164 -16.74 -20.25 6.97
CA LEU A 164 -16.67 -20.40 8.44
C LEU A 164 -17.04 -21.78 9.03
N ARG A 165 -16.99 -22.84 8.22
CA ARG A 165 -17.38 -24.19 8.64
C ARG A 165 -16.26 -24.89 9.40
N VAL A 166 -15.02 -24.43 9.25
CA VAL A 166 -13.82 -25.11 9.76
C VAL A 166 -12.84 -24.09 10.32
N ILE A 167 -12.71 -24.03 11.65
CA ILE A 167 -11.76 -23.14 12.34
C ILE A 167 -10.30 -23.41 11.93
N ASN A 168 -9.98 -24.67 11.60
CA ASN A 168 -8.64 -25.08 11.19
C ASN A 168 -8.20 -24.40 9.88
N ASP A 169 -9.12 -24.09 8.96
CA ASP A 169 -8.79 -23.39 7.72
C ASP A 169 -8.38 -21.94 8.00
N PHE A 170 -9.03 -21.31 8.98
CA PHE A 170 -8.64 -19.97 9.42
C PHE A 170 -7.30 -20.00 10.19
N ARG A 171 -7.08 -21.00 11.03
CA ARG A 171 -5.80 -21.22 11.71
C ARG A 171 -4.64 -21.39 10.71
N TYR A 172 -4.85 -22.20 9.67
CA TYR A 172 -3.90 -22.36 8.57
C TYR A 172 -3.64 -21.03 7.86
N LEU A 173 -4.69 -20.26 7.55
CA LEU A 173 -4.56 -18.96 6.91
C LEU A 173 -3.70 -17.97 7.72
N ILE A 174 -3.89 -17.90 9.05
CA ILE A 174 -3.10 -17.05 9.95
C ILE A 174 -1.62 -17.44 9.90
N THR A 175 -1.34 -18.73 9.92
CA THR A 175 0.03 -19.25 9.83
C THR A 175 0.70 -18.85 8.50
N GLN A 176 -0.04 -18.89 7.40
CA GLN A 176 0.47 -18.45 6.10
C GLN A 176 0.74 -16.94 6.03
N CYS A 177 -0.02 -16.13 6.78
CA CYS A 177 0.18 -14.68 6.84
C CYS A 177 1.52 -14.31 7.49
N GLY A 178 2.00 -15.07 8.48
CA GLY A 178 3.24 -14.76 9.20
C GLY A 178 4.47 -14.55 8.31
N ASN A 179 4.49 -15.15 7.11
CA ASN A 179 5.59 -15.06 6.16
C ASN A 179 5.19 -14.44 4.80
N ASN A 180 3.97 -13.92 4.65
CA ASN A 180 3.45 -13.46 3.36
C ASN A 180 2.73 -12.13 3.50
N SER A 181 3.46 -11.04 3.28
CA SER A 181 2.94 -9.66 3.35
C SER A 181 1.71 -9.41 2.47
N ARG A 182 1.63 -10.05 1.29
CA ARG A 182 0.46 -9.94 0.40
C ARG A 182 -0.78 -10.59 1.01
N LEU A 183 -0.60 -11.78 1.59
CA LEU A 183 -1.70 -12.49 2.25
C LEU A 183 -2.13 -11.76 3.53
N THR A 184 -1.18 -11.24 4.32
CA THR A 184 -1.44 -10.40 5.50
C THR A 184 -2.21 -9.13 5.13
N PHE A 185 -1.79 -8.44 4.07
CA PHE A 185 -2.50 -7.26 3.59
C PHE A 185 -3.92 -7.58 3.14
N SER A 186 -4.10 -8.69 2.41
CA SER A 186 -5.42 -9.17 2.01
C SER A 186 -6.30 -9.53 3.22
N LEU A 187 -5.73 -10.11 4.27
CA LEU A 187 -6.45 -10.45 5.49
C LEU A 187 -6.97 -9.17 6.18
N TYR A 188 -6.10 -8.19 6.40
CA TYR A 188 -6.50 -6.91 6.96
C TYR A 188 -7.54 -6.19 6.09
N SER A 189 -7.34 -6.19 4.78
CA SER A 189 -8.29 -5.60 3.83
C SER A 189 -9.66 -6.26 3.91
N TRP A 190 -9.70 -7.59 4.11
CA TRP A 190 -10.95 -8.32 4.29
C TRP A 190 -11.64 -7.90 5.59
N PHE A 191 -10.90 -7.82 6.70
CA PHE A 191 -11.46 -7.35 7.98
C PHE A 191 -11.93 -5.89 7.92
N ILE A 192 -11.27 -5.02 7.15
CA ILE A 192 -11.72 -3.64 6.94
C ILE A 192 -13.00 -3.59 6.12
N GLN A 193 -13.13 -4.41 5.07
CA GLN A 193 -14.36 -4.51 4.29
C GLN A 193 -15.51 -5.09 5.12
N TYR A 194 -15.22 -6.12 5.92
CA TYR A 194 -16.15 -6.69 6.88
C TYR A 194 -16.63 -5.62 7.87
N TYR A 195 -15.68 -4.87 8.44
CA TYR A 195 -15.91 -3.77 9.35
C TYR A 195 -16.81 -2.68 8.75
N SER A 196 -16.50 -2.18 7.55
CA SER A 196 -17.32 -1.13 6.93
C SER A 196 -18.73 -1.62 6.70
N ASN A 197 -18.89 -2.80 6.08
CA ASN A 197 -20.20 -3.33 5.74
C ASN A 197 -21.10 -3.46 6.97
N ILE A 198 -20.60 -4.02 8.07
CA ILE A 198 -21.41 -4.22 9.28
C ILE A 198 -21.92 -2.91 9.88
N TYR A 199 -21.07 -1.88 9.93
CA TYR A 199 -21.40 -0.67 10.68
C TYR A 199 -21.95 0.46 9.81
N THR A 200 -22.00 0.27 8.49
CA THR A 200 -22.52 1.25 7.53
C THR A 200 -23.73 0.75 6.75
N THR A 201 -23.88 -0.55 6.54
CA THR A 201 -25.11 -1.10 5.95
C THR A 201 -26.04 -1.52 7.09
N ASN A 202 -27.23 -0.93 7.14
CA ASN A 202 -28.33 -1.40 7.99
C ASN A 202 -28.89 -2.76 7.50
N ASP A 203 -28.24 -3.38 6.52
CA ASP A 203 -28.58 -4.72 6.10
C ASP A 203 -28.15 -5.67 7.21
N ASN A 204 -29.13 -6.44 7.68
CA ASN A 204 -28.95 -7.62 8.51
C ASN A 204 -28.15 -8.70 7.74
N VAL A 205 -26.94 -8.40 7.28
CA VAL A 205 -26.02 -9.40 6.78
C VAL A 205 -25.74 -10.27 8.00
N ASN A 206 -26.28 -11.47 7.95
CA ASN A 206 -26.34 -12.52 8.97
C ASN A 206 -24.94 -13.07 9.30
N VAL A 207 -23.94 -12.21 9.49
CA VAL A 207 -22.59 -12.57 9.92
C VAL A 207 -22.44 -12.13 11.36
N ASN A 208 -22.43 -13.12 12.24
CA ASN A 208 -22.43 -12.95 13.68
C ASN A 208 -21.13 -12.23 14.10
N VAL A 209 -21.14 -10.90 14.26
CA VAL A 209 -19.97 -10.11 14.70
C VAL A 209 -19.34 -10.68 15.97
N ASN A 210 -20.19 -11.20 16.86
CA ASN A 210 -19.79 -11.86 18.09
C ASN A 210 -19.05 -13.18 17.85
N SER A 211 -19.20 -13.84 16.69
CA SER A 211 -18.47 -15.07 16.36
C SER A 211 -17.02 -14.79 16.00
N PHE A 212 -16.72 -13.75 15.22
CA PHE A 212 -15.32 -13.44 14.87
C PHE A 212 -14.52 -12.96 16.08
N VAL A 213 -15.09 -12.10 16.93
CA VAL A 213 -14.43 -11.67 18.18
C VAL A 213 -14.08 -12.88 19.04
N LYS A 214 -15.04 -13.78 19.30
CA LYS A 214 -14.79 -15.01 20.06
C LYS A 214 -13.77 -15.93 19.39
N ILE A 215 -13.85 -16.10 18.07
CA ILE A 215 -12.88 -16.92 17.33
C ILE A 215 -11.46 -16.37 17.47
N ILE A 216 -11.29 -15.06 17.32
CA ILE A 216 -9.98 -14.38 17.42
C ILE A 216 -9.44 -14.43 18.85
N GLU A 217 -10.28 -14.11 19.85
CA GLU A 217 -9.84 -14.00 21.25
C GLU A 217 -9.71 -15.35 21.96
N ASP A 218 -10.56 -16.32 21.64
CA ASP A 218 -10.64 -17.60 22.36
C ASP A 218 -9.97 -18.76 21.60
N GLN A 219 -9.98 -18.77 20.25
CA GLN A 219 -9.60 -19.95 19.46
C GLN A 219 -8.35 -19.78 18.58
N LEU A 220 -7.97 -18.55 18.24
CA LEU A 220 -6.84 -18.25 17.34
C LEU A 220 -5.77 -17.37 17.97
N LYS A 221 -5.89 -17.07 19.27
CA LYS A 221 -5.01 -16.15 19.99
C LYS A 221 -3.53 -16.56 19.91
N GLU A 222 -3.25 -17.85 20.08
CA GLU A 222 -1.87 -18.37 20.04
C GLU A 222 -1.25 -18.20 18.65
N GLU A 223 -1.96 -18.57 17.57
CA GLU A 223 -1.46 -18.40 16.21
C GLU A 223 -1.28 -16.94 15.83
N LEU A 224 -2.17 -16.06 16.29
CA LEU A 224 -2.04 -14.63 16.07
C LEU A 224 -0.79 -14.09 16.75
N ILE A 225 -0.52 -14.46 18.01
CA ILE A 225 0.70 -14.05 18.73
C ILE A 225 1.96 -14.55 18.02
N GLN A 226 1.93 -15.76 17.45
CA GLN A 226 3.08 -16.32 16.75
C GLN A 226 3.35 -15.68 15.38
N ASN A 227 2.32 -15.20 14.69
CA ASN A 227 2.42 -14.78 13.28
C ASN A 227 2.25 -13.26 13.07
N PHE A 228 1.81 -12.50 14.07
CA PHE A 228 1.51 -11.08 13.96
C PHE A 228 2.16 -10.27 15.08
N GLU A 229 2.54 -9.03 14.78
CA GLU A 229 2.93 -8.07 15.82
C GLU A 229 1.74 -7.74 16.73
N PRO A 230 1.98 -7.37 18.01
CA PRO A 230 0.92 -7.00 18.95
C PRO A 230 -0.06 -5.95 18.39
N ILE A 231 0.46 -4.93 17.71
CA ILE A 231 -0.35 -3.88 17.08
C ILE A 231 -1.22 -4.41 15.93
N GLY A 232 -0.76 -5.44 15.21
CA GLY A 232 -1.52 -6.09 14.15
C GLY A 232 -2.68 -6.95 14.68
N ILE A 233 -2.48 -7.60 15.84
CA ILE A 233 -3.52 -8.36 16.54
C ILE A 233 -4.57 -7.39 17.07
N GLU A 234 -4.13 -6.31 17.73
CA GLU A 234 -5.01 -5.28 18.26
C GLU A 234 -5.84 -4.61 17.15
N PHE A 235 -5.23 -4.39 15.98
CA PHE A 235 -5.91 -3.85 14.81
C PHE A 235 -7.08 -4.74 14.36
N ILE A 236 -6.88 -6.06 14.20
CA ILE A 236 -7.95 -7.00 13.82
C ILE A 236 -9.06 -7.01 14.89
N THR A 237 -8.68 -7.11 16.16
CA THR A 237 -9.64 -7.13 17.27
C THR A 237 -10.47 -5.86 17.32
N ASN A 238 -9.85 -4.69 17.13
CA ASN A 238 -10.54 -3.40 17.13
C ASN A 238 -11.48 -3.23 15.92
N LEU A 239 -11.13 -3.75 14.74
CA LEU A 239 -12.05 -3.82 13.60
C LEU A 239 -13.29 -4.65 13.95
N CYS A 240 -13.14 -5.79 14.62
CA CYS A 240 -14.28 -6.60 15.04
C CYS A 240 -15.11 -5.97 16.18
N LYS A 241 -14.49 -5.13 17.02
CA LYS A 241 -15.14 -4.45 18.16
C LYS A 241 -15.63 -3.02 17.86
N ASN A 242 -15.49 -2.55 16.62
CA ASN A 242 -15.80 -1.18 16.21
C ASN A 242 -15.08 -0.11 17.04
N PHE A 243 -13.84 -0.39 17.45
CA PHE A 243 -13.02 0.52 18.25
C PHE A 243 -13.74 1.08 19.49
N LYS A 244 -14.68 0.31 20.08
CA LYS A 244 -15.52 0.73 21.22
C LYS A 244 -14.78 0.76 22.56
N THR A 245 -13.57 0.20 22.62
CA THR A 245 -12.75 0.10 23.84
C THR A 245 -12.17 1.43 24.31
N SER A 246 -12.24 2.49 23.49
CA SER A 246 -11.82 3.85 23.87
C SER A 246 -12.89 4.86 23.47
N ASN A 247 -13.18 5.82 24.37
CA ASN A 247 -14.18 6.86 24.15
C ASN A 247 -13.87 7.63 22.86
N SER A 248 -14.82 7.64 21.92
CA SER A 248 -14.80 8.32 20.62
C SER A 248 -13.48 8.22 19.85
N THR A 249 -13.13 7.04 19.38
CA THR A 249 -12.01 6.90 18.44
C THR A 249 -12.38 7.49 17.07
N TYR A 250 -11.39 8.08 16.39
CA TYR A 250 -11.54 8.51 15.00
C TYR A 250 -11.99 7.35 14.10
N PHE A 251 -11.60 6.12 14.41
CA PHE A 251 -11.87 4.95 13.58
C PHE A 251 -13.27 4.37 13.72
N GLN A 252 -13.98 4.63 14.82
CA GLN A 252 -15.33 4.12 15.05
C GLN A 252 -16.25 4.45 13.87
N LEU A 253 -17.14 3.53 13.49
CA LEU A 253 -18.16 3.74 12.46
C LEU A 253 -19.55 3.69 13.09
N SER A 254 -20.47 4.51 12.58
CA SER A 254 -21.89 4.45 12.93
C SER A 254 -22.75 4.57 11.68
N SER A 255 -23.95 3.97 11.72
CA SER A 255 -24.92 4.01 10.62
C SER A 255 -25.44 5.42 10.32
N SER A 256 -25.27 6.35 11.27
CA SER A 256 -25.61 7.77 11.12
C SER A 256 -24.49 8.62 10.51
N MET A 257 -23.29 8.07 10.29
CA MET A 257 -22.18 8.82 9.67
C MET A 257 -22.47 9.14 8.21
N SER A 258 -21.96 10.29 7.76
CA SER A 258 -21.95 10.59 6.34
C SER A 258 -21.05 9.59 5.61
N ASN A 259 -21.40 9.26 4.36
CA ASN A 259 -20.56 8.40 3.51
C ASN A 259 -19.12 8.93 3.40
N ASN A 260 -18.93 10.24 3.52
CA ASN A 260 -17.62 10.90 3.49
C ASN A 260 -16.77 10.57 4.72
N ASP A 261 -17.38 10.57 5.90
CA ASP A 261 -16.66 10.27 7.14
C ASP A 261 -16.29 8.80 7.21
N VAL A 262 -17.22 7.92 6.81
CA VAL A 262 -16.97 6.48 6.67
C VAL A 262 -15.80 6.23 5.73
N TYR A 263 -15.80 6.89 4.58
CA TYR A 263 -14.74 6.75 3.59
C TYR A 263 -13.36 7.11 4.13
N LEU A 264 -13.22 8.31 4.70
CA LEU A 264 -11.93 8.77 5.21
C LEU A 264 -11.39 7.79 6.25
N ARG A 265 -12.25 7.31 7.14
CA ARG A 265 -11.88 6.34 8.19
C ARG A 265 -11.45 4.99 7.59
N VAL A 266 -12.26 4.39 6.71
CA VAL A 266 -11.94 3.12 6.04
C VAL A 266 -10.63 3.21 5.25
N THR A 267 -10.39 4.36 4.64
CA THR A 267 -9.17 4.59 3.88
C THR A 267 -7.94 4.68 4.77
N VAL A 268 -8.01 5.43 5.86
CA VAL A 268 -6.91 5.48 6.83
C VAL A 268 -6.65 4.07 7.37
N LEU A 269 -7.68 3.28 7.66
CA LEU A 269 -7.53 1.87 8.06
C LEU A 269 -6.80 1.03 7.00
N ARG A 270 -7.06 1.23 5.70
CA ARG A 270 -6.34 0.54 4.62
C ARG A 270 -4.87 0.94 4.54
N ILE A 271 -4.54 2.20 4.83
CA ILE A 271 -3.15 2.65 4.96
C ILE A 271 -2.47 1.94 6.15
N PHE A 272 -3.14 1.86 7.31
CA PHE A 272 -2.63 1.10 8.45
C PHE A 272 -2.39 -0.37 8.10
N ALA A 273 -3.34 -1.02 7.43
CA ALA A 273 -3.19 -2.40 6.97
C ALA A 273 -1.96 -2.60 6.08
N LEU A 274 -1.66 -1.64 5.21
CA LEU A 274 -0.49 -1.66 4.34
C LEU A 274 0.82 -1.55 5.13
N PHE A 275 0.88 -0.66 6.11
CA PHE A 275 2.07 -0.52 6.96
C PHE A 275 2.27 -1.73 7.87
N LEU A 276 1.18 -2.31 8.38
CA LEU A 276 1.25 -3.51 9.22
C LEU A 276 1.70 -4.72 8.42
N SER A 277 1.25 -4.86 7.16
CA SER A 277 1.61 -6.00 6.32
C SER A 277 3.04 -5.95 5.78
N SER A 278 3.63 -4.76 5.63
CA SER A 278 5.00 -4.62 5.13
C SER A 278 6.05 -5.11 6.13
N LYS A 279 5.72 -5.11 7.42
CA LYS A 279 6.60 -5.59 8.49
C LYS A 279 6.75 -7.12 8.57
N CYS A 280 5.92 -7.89 7.87
CA CYS A 280 6.12 -9.33 7.70
C CYS A 280 7.38 -9.68 6.86
N THR A 281 8.08 -8.67 6.33
CA THR A 281 9.41 -8.84 5.73
C THR A 281 10.48 -8.42 6.75
N LYS A 282 11.35 -9.36 7.13
CA LYS A 282 12.36 -9.19 8.20
C LYS A 282 13.30 -7.97 8.04
N ASN A 283 13.33 -7.30 6.89
CA ASN A 283 14.24 -6.20 6.58
C ASN A 283 13.58 -5.09 5.76
N VAL A 284 12.60 -4.36 6.32
CA VAL A 284 12.29 -3.04 5.75
C VAL A 284 12.15 -1.99 6.85
N THR A 285 13.27 -1.35 7.14
CA THR A 285 13.31 -0.06 7.85
C THR A 285 12.76 1.02 6.94
N TYR A 286 11.50 1.40 7.15
CA TYR A 286 10.85 2.54 6.45
C TYR A 286 11.03 3.89 7.13
N LEU A 287 11.82 3.94 8.21
CA LEU A 287 12.07 5.14 8.98
C LEU A 287 13.54 5.14 9.37
N ASN A 288 14.36 5.75 8.52
CA ASN A 288 15.57 6.48 8.87
C ASN A 288 15.88 7.44 7.71
#